data_AF-A0A7C6W6J4-F1
#
_entry.id   AF-A0A7C6W6J4-F1
#
_cell.length_a   1.000
_cell.length_b   1.000
_cell.length_c   1.000
_cell.angle_alpha   90.00
_cell.angle_beta   90.00
_cell.angle_gamma   90.00
#
_symmetry.space_group_name_H-M   'P 1'
#
loop_
_entity.id
_entity.type
_entity.pdbx_description
1 polymer ?
#
loop_
_entity_poly.entity_id
_entity_poly.type
_entity_poly.pdbx_seq_one_letter_code
_entity_poly.pdbx_strand_id
1 'polypeptide(L)'
;MSKKIDVDFELIINIILVEFEKLLNINPIDIKRKNKKRDVTEIRNLFYKLCYETFELSFTVIANEMDRSVSTVTRGLSHVNDLLDLKDPTIELIWNMVKDIPYPEDVILQGLATARAVHQPNATIAVTETQFSNNLNLNKSYEGNYRRTTC
;
A
#
# COMPACT_ATOMS: atom_id res chain seq x y z
N MET A 1 -11.27 -15.60 -24.09
CA MET A 1 -11.57 -15.89 -22.67
C MET A 1 -10.41 -15.38 -21.84
N SER A 2 -10.47 -14.15 -21.32
CA SER A 2 -9.48 -13.68 -20.34
C SER A 2 -9.65 -14.52 -19.08
N LYS A 3 -8.58 -15.19 -18.65
CA LYS A 3 -8.51 -15.76 -17.30
C LYS A 3 -8.63 -14.57 -16.34
N LYS A 4 -9.75 -14.45 -15.63
CA LYS A 4 -9.79 -13.60 -14.44
C LYS A 4 -8.71 -14.17 -13.52
N ILE A 5 -7.69 -13.37 -13.26
CA ILE A 5 -6.80 -13.61 -12.14
C ILE A 5 -7.72 -13.48 -10.93
N ASP A 6 -8.00 -14.58 -10.24
CA ASP A 6 -8.68 -14.52 -8.96
C ASP A 6 -7.74 -13.75 -8.03
N VAL A 7 -8.09 -12.49 -7.78
CA VAL A 7 -7.36 -11.63 -6.86
C VAL A 7 -7.58 -12.21 -5.47
N ASP A 8 -6.51 -12.70 -4.86
CA ASP A 8 -6.53 -13.22 -3.50
C ASP A 8 -6.59 -12.05 -2.52
N PHE A 9 -7.82 -11.69 -2.12
CA PHE A 9 -8.06 -10.59 -1.19
C PHE A 9 -7.51 -10.86 0.21
N GLU A 10 -7.42 -12.12 0.63
CA GLU A 10 -6.81 -12.51 1.91
C GLU A 10 -5.32 -12.17 1.88
N LEU A 11 -4.63 -12.51 0.78
CA LEU A 11 -3.22 -12.17 0.58
C LEU A 11 -2.99 -10.65 0.62
N ILE A 12 -3.82 -9.87 -0.08
CA ILE A 12 -3.75 -8.40 -0.08
C ILE A 12 -3.85 -7.86 1.35
N ILE A 13 -4.88 -8.28 2.10
CA ILE A 13 -5.09 -7.81 3.47
C ILE A 13 -3.94 -8.21 4.40
N ASN A 14 -3.41 -9.42 4.26
CA ASN A 14 -2.27 -9.85 5.06
C ASN A 14 -1.00 -9.04 4.76
N ILE A 15 -0.74 -8.69 3.51
CA ILE A 15 0.39 -7.82 3.14
C ILE A 15 0.23 -6.44 3.77
N ILE A 16 -0.96 -5.83 3.66
CA ILE A 16 -1.22 -4.51 4.26
C ILE A 16 -1.02 -4.57 5.79
N LEU A 17 -1.51 -5.63 6.44
CA LEU A 17 -1.33 -5.81 7.89
C LEU A 17 0.14 -5.92 8.31
N VAL A 18 0.97 -6.59 7.51
CA VAL A 18 2.42 -6.66 7.75
C VAL A 18 3.07 -5.28 7.62
N GLU A 19 2.65 -4.47 6.65
CA GLU A 19 3.15 -3.08 6.53
C GLU A 19 2.70 -2.20 7.71
N PHE A 20 1.48 -2.37 8.22
CA PHE A 20 1.02 -1.72 9.45
C PHE A 20 1.88 -2.10 10.66
N GLU A 21 2.24 -3.36 10.80
CA GLU A 21 3.13 -3.82 11.87
C GLU A 21 4.49 -3.14 11.80
N LYS A 22 5.09 -3.05 10.60
CA LYS A 22 6.39 -2.40 10.40
C LYS A 22 6.36 -0.90 10.73
N LEU A 23 5.31 -0.21 10.28
CA LEU A 23 5.22 1.26 10.39
C LEU A 23 4.78 1.71 11.78
N LEU A 24 3.86 0.99 12.41
CA LEU A 24 3.22 1.43 13.66
C LEU A 24 3.62 0.58 14.88
N ASN A 25 4.42 -0.47 14.68
CA ASN A 25 4.82 -1.41 15.74
C ASN A 25 3.60 -2.00 16.49
N ILE A 26 2.55 -2.33 15.74
CA ILE A 26 1.32 -2.91 16.26
C ILE A 26 1.17 -4.34 15.76
N ASN A 27 0.71 -5.25 16.62
CA ASN A 27 0.49 -6.63 16.22
C ASN A 27 -0.71 -6.71 15.25
N PRO A 28 -0.57 -7.31 14.05
CA PRO A 28 -1.66 -7.52 13.10
C PRO A 28 -2.91 -8.17 13.71
N ILE A 29 -2.72 -9.06 14.69
CA ILE A 29 -3.79 -9.76 15.38
C ILE A 29 -4.67 -8.78 16.17
N ASP A 30 -4.11 -7.69 16.72
CA ASP A 30 -4.88 -6.68 17.45
C ASP A 30 -5.79 -5.86 16.51
N ILE A 31 -5.35 -5.66 15.27
CA ILE A 31 -6.14 -5.03 14.22
C ILE A 31 -7.28 -5.97 13.78
N LYS A 32 -7.01 -7.27 13.55
CA LYS A 32 -8.05 -8.26 13.19
C LYS A 32 -9.05 -8.53 14.35
N ARG A 33 -8.57 -8.70 15.58
CA ARG A 33 -9.41 -9.06 16.74
C ARG A 33 -10.22 -7.89 17.27
N LYS A 34 -11.24 -8.21 18.09
CA LYS A 34 -12.15 -7.26 18.76
C LYS A 34 -11.47 -6.56 19.95
N ASN A 35 -10.23 -6.09 19.77
CA ASN A 35 -9.51 -5.32 20.78
C ASN A 35 -10.13 -3.91 20.86
N LYS A 36 -10.65 -3.55 22.04
CA LYS A 36 -11.41 -2.31 22.28
C LYS A 36 -10.53 -1.17 22.82
N LYS A 37 -9.21 -1.34 22.90
CA LYS A 37 -8.34 -0.20 23.18
C LYS A 37 -8.52 0.86 22.09
N ARG A 38 -8.51 2.13 22.51
CA ARG A 38 -8.90 3.25 21.65
C ARG A 38 -7.95 3.41 20.47
N ASP A 39 -6.66 3.46 20.75
CA ASP A 39 -5.55 3.45 19.79
C ASP A 39 -5.67 2.33 18.75
N VAL A 40 -5.87 1.10 19.19
CA VAL A 40 -6.04 -0.05 18.28
C VAL A 40 -7.30 0.08 17.42
N THR A 41 -8.36 0.65 17.97
CA THR A 41 -9.61 0.88 17.25
C THR A 41 -9.47 1.95 16.18
N GLU A 42 -8.79 3.05 16.49
CA GLU A 42 -8.47 4.12 15.55
C GLU A 42 -7.58 3.61 14.41
N ILE A 43 -6.51 2.86 14.73
CA ILE A 43 -5.64 2.22 13.73
C ILE A 43 -6.43 1.25 12.85
N ARG A 44 -7.32 0.44 13.42
CA ARG A 44 -8.18 -0.47 12.66
C ARG A 44 -9.12 0.26 11.72
N ASN A 45 -9.66 1.40 12.14
CA ASN A 45 -10.52 2.20 11.28
C ASN A 45 -9.73 2.87 10.14
N LEU A 46 -8.50 3.33 10.40
CA LEU A 46 -7.58 3.80 9.35
C LEU A 46 -7.20 2.69 8.37
N PHE A 47 -7.02 1.47 8.87
CA PHE A 47 -6.85 0.29 8.01
C PHE A 47 -8.04 0.09 7.07
N TYR A 48 -9.29 0.24 7.55
CA TYR A 48 -10.47 0.18 6.68
C TYR A 48 -10.47 1.26 5.60
N LYS A 49 -10.10 2.50 5.96
CA LYS A 49 -9.97 3.61 5.01
C LYS A 49 -8.94 3.27 3.93
N LEU A 50 -7.77 2.79 4.31
CA LEU A 50 -6.72 2.42 3.36
C LEU A 50 -7.16 1.30 2.40
N CYS A 51 -7.74 0.22 2.95
CA CYS A 51 -8.27 -0.88 2.14
C CYS A 51 -9.32 -0.41 1.12
N TYR A 52 -10.19 0.52 1.51
CA TYR A 52 -11.25 1.02 0.65
C TYR A 52 -10.75 2.04 -0.37
N GLU A 53 -9.98 3.05 0.04
CA GLU A 53 -9.59 4.17 -0.82
C GLU A 53 -8.36 3.89 -1.66
N THR A 54 -7.37 3.18 -1.11
CA THR A 54 -6.10 2.93 -1.81
C THR A 54 -6.14 1.61 -2.57
N PHE A 55 -6.77 0.57 -2.03
CA PHE A 55 -6.78 -0.76 -2.64
C PHE A 55 -8.13 -1.15 -3.26
N GLU A 56 -9.10 -0.23 -3.26
CA GLU A 56 -10.43 -0.39 -3.87
C GLU A 56 -11.19 -1.65 -3.39
N LEU A 57 -10.91 -2.13 -2.17
CA LEU A 57 -11.58 -3.30 -1.62
C LEU A 57 -13.01 -2.96 -1.21
N SER A 58 -13.95 -3.83 -1.56
CA SER A 58 -15.35 -3.65 -1.14
C SER A 58 -15.53 -3.81 0.38
N PHE A 59 -16.50 -3.12 0.96
CA PHE A 59 -16.79 -3.26 2.39
C PHE A 59 -17.13 -4.68 2.82
N THR A 60 -17.75 -5.47 1.94
CA THR A 60 -18.05 -6.89 2.20
C THR A 60 -16.76 -7.70 2.34
N VAL A 61 -15.79 -7.48 1.45
CA VAL A 61 -14.49 -8.15 1.50
C VAL A 61 -13.76 -7.78 2.78
N ILE A 62 -13.65 -6.48 3.08
CA ILE A 62 -13.00 -5.99 4.31
C ILE A 62 -13.68 -6.58 5.55
N ALA A 63 -15.02 -6.60 5.58
CA ALA A 63 -15.79 -7.12 6.70
C ALA A 63 -15.55 -8.62 6.91
N ASN A 64 -15.56 -9.42 5.85
CA ASN A 64 -15.31 -10.86 5.91
C ASN A 64 -13.90 -11.16 6.44
N GLU A 65 -12.88 -10.53 5.85
CA GLU A 65 -11.48 -10.76 6.21
C GLU A 65 -11.12 -10.29 7.63
N MET A 66 -11.89 -9.34 8.16
CA MET A 66 -11.68 -8.77 9.50
C MET A 66 -12.62 -9.34 10.57
N ASP A 67 -13.47 -10.32 10.24
CA ASP A 67 -14.53 -10.86 11.10
C ASP A 67 -15.40 -9.73 11.73
N ARG A 68 -15.95 -8.87 10.87
CA ARG A 68 -16.79 -7.73 11.27
C ARG A 68 -18.06 -7.66 10.44
N SER A 69 -19.04 -6.90 10.93
CA SER A 69 -20.17 -6.49 10.10
C SER A 69 -19.75 -5.36 9.16
N VAL A 70 -20.35 -5.34 7.96
CA VAL A 70 -20.21 -4.22 7.00
C VAL A 70 -20.57 -2.87 7.65
N SER A 71 -21.57 -2.84 8.52
CA SER A 71 -21.95 -1.65 9.30
C SER A 71 -20.86 -1.17 10.26
N THR A 72 -20.06 -2.08 10.81
CA THR A 72 -18.92 -1.73 11.68
C THR A 72 -17.79 -1.12 10.86
N VAL A 73 -17.48 -1.70 9.70
CA VAL A 73 -16.44 -1.19 8.79
C VAL A 73 -16.80 0.21 8.30
N THR A 74 -18.00 0.39 7.78
CA THR A 74 -18.50 1.68 7.27
C THR A 74 -18.53 2.76 8.35
N ARG A 75 -19.03 2.44 9.56
CA ARG A 75 -18.99 3.35 10.71
C ARG A 75 -17.55 3.72 11.10
N GLY A 76 -16.64 2.73 11.13
CA GLY A 76 -15.23 2.96 11.43
C GLY A 76 -14.59 3.92 10.43
N LEU A 77 -14.80 3.70 9.13
CA LEU A 77 -14.31 4.55 8.06
C LEU A 77 -14.87 5.98 8.16
N SER A 78 -16.19 6.13 8.34
CA SER A 78 -16.79 7.45 8.55
C SER A 78 -16.16 8.18 9.73
N HIS A 79 -15.96 7.47 10.85
CA HIS A 79 -15.38 8.05 12.05
C HIS A 79 -13.96 8.56 11.83
N VAL A 80 -13.09 7.82 11.13
CA VAL A 80 -11.72 8.33 10.86
C VAL A 80 -11.70 9.44 9.81
N ASN A 81 -12.64 9.45 8.87
CA ASN A 81 -12.79 10.59 7.97
C ASN A 81 -13.16 11.86 8.75
N ASP A 82 -14.12 11.77 9.67
CA ASP A 82 -14.47 12.91 10.53
C ASP A 82 -13.24 13.40 11.33
N LEU A 83 -12.41 12.49 11.87
CA LEU A 83 -11.20 12.87 12.60
C LEU A 83 -10.13 13.51 11.70
N LEU A 84 -9.96 13.03 10.47
CA LEU A 84 -9.05 13.62 9.49
C LEU A 84 -9.52 15.01 9.02
N ASP A 85 -10.83 15.18 8.84
CA ASP A 85 -11.45 16.46 8.49
C ASP A 85 -11.29 17.48 9.62
N LEU A 86 -11.38 17.02 10.87
CA LEU A 86 -11.12 17.82 12.07
C LEU A 86 -9.64 18.08 12.33
N LYS A 87 -8.72 17.56 11.51
CA LYS A 87 -7.26 17.72 11.69
C LYS A 87 -6.78 17.21 13.04
N ASP A 88 -7.31 16.07 13.48
CA ASP A 88 -6.77 15.38 14.66
C ASP A 88 -5.29 15.03 14.39
N PRO A 89 -4.34 15.56 15.21
CA PRO A 89 -2.92 15.46 14.90
C PRO A 89 -2.40 14.03 15.00
N THR A 90 -3.00 13.19 15.86
CA THR A 90 -2.60 11.80 16.02
C THR A 90 -3.05 10.98 14.82
N ILE A 91 -4.30 11.16 14.40
CA ILE A 91 -4.85 10.46 13.23
C ILE A 91 -4.17 10.91 11.94
N GLU A 92 -3.92 12.21 11.75
CA GLU A 92 -3.19 12.70 10.58
C GLU A 92 -1.76 12.16 10.52
N LEU A 93 -1.06 12.10 11.65
CA LEU A 93 0.28 11.52 11.71
C LEU A 93 0.25 10.05 11.26
N ILE A 94 -0.63 9.24 11.84
CA ILE A 94 -0.72 7.81 11.50
C ILE A 94 -1.12 7.64 10.04
N TRP A 95 -2.10 8.41 9.55
CA TRP A 95 -2.54 8.34 8.16
C TRP A 95 -1.40 8.67 7.19
N ASN A 96 -0.63 9.72 7.47
CA ASN A 96 0.52 10.08 6.64
C ASN A 96 1.62 9.01 6.63
N MET A 97 1.71 8.18 7.66
CA MET A 97 2.65 7.05 7.67
C MET A 97 2.19 5.89 6.79
N VAL A 98 0.87 5.64 6.69
CA VAL A 98 0.34 4.41 6.06
C VAL A 98 -0.34 4.62 4.71
N LYS A 99 -0.72 5.84 4.34
CA LYS A 99 -1.47 6.13 3.10
C LYS A 99 -0.74 5.73 1.81
N ASP A 100 0.59 5.71 1.88
CA ASP A 100 1.49 5.46 0.75
C ASP A 100 2.02 4.01 0.74
N ILE A 101 1.39 3.09 1.50
CA ILE A 101 1.72 1.66 1.42
C ILE A 101 1.49 1.19 -0.03
N PRO A 102 2.52 0.62 -0.70
CA PRO A 102 2.44 0.26 -2.11
C PRO A 102 1.47 -0.89 -2.37
N TYR A 103 1.08 -1.06 -3.64
CA TYR A 103 0.27 -2.19 -4.04
C TYR A 103 0.96 -3.52 -3.73
N PRO A 104 0.22 -4.55 -3.26
CA PRO A 104 0.82 -5.83 -2.91
C PRO A 104 1.56 -6.49 -4.07
N GLU A 105 1.12 -6.25 -5.32
CA GLU A 105 1.83 -6.69 -6.52
C GLU A 105 3.26 -6.12 -6.59
N ASP A 106 3.43 -4.83 -6.25
CA ASP A 106 4.74 -4.18 -6.22
C ASP A 106 5.62 -4.75 -5.11
N VAL A 107 5.04 -5.03 -3.94
CA VAL A 107 5.75 -5.65 -2.81
C VAL A 107 6.22 -7.06 -3.17
N ILE A 108 5.36 -7.86 -3.80
CA ILE A 108 5.71 -9.21 -4.25
C ILE A 108 6.80 -9.14 -5.33
N LEU A 109 6.70 -8.23 -6.30
CA LEU A 109 7.71 -8.05 -7.34
C LEU A 109 9.07 -7.62 -6.76
N GLN A 110 9.07 -6.69 -5.78
CA GLN A 110 10.29 -6.30 -5.06
C GLN A 110 10.88 -7.45 -4.27
N GLY A 111 10.05 -8.23 -3.57
CA GLY A 111 10.47 -9.43 -2.83
C GLY A 111 11.11 -10.48 -3.75
N LEU A 112 10.50 -10.76 -4.90
CA LEU A 112 11.02 -11.68 -5.90
C LEU A 112 12.34 -11.18 -6.52
N ALA A 113 12.45 -9.87 -6.79
CA ALA A 113 13.67 -9.26 -7.26
C ALA A 113 14.81 -9.39 -6.22
N THR A 114 14.51 -9.13 -4.96
CA THR A 114 15.46 -9.22 -3.84
C THR A 114 15.90 -10.68 -3.62
N ALA A 115 14.97 -11.63 -3.62
CA ALA A 115 15.28 -13.05 -3.48
C ALA A 115 16.17 -13.57 -4.63
N ARG A 116 15.90 -13.14 -5.87
CA ARG A 116 16.76 -13.45 -7.02
C ARG A 116 18.16 -12.85 -6.89
N ALA A 117 18.27 -11.63 -6.38
CA ALA A 117 19.56 -10.98 -6.15
C ALA A 117 20.42 -11.70 -5.11
N VAL A 118 19.80 -12.27 -4.06
CA VAL A 118 20.49 -13.07 -3.02
C VAL A 118 21.01 -14.41 -3.57
N HIS A 119 20.26 -15.06 -4.46
CA HIS A 119 20.66 -16.36 -5.04
C HIS A 119 21.60 -16.25 -6.25
N GLN A 120 21.67 -15.10 -6.92
CA GLN A 120 22.59 -14.84 -8.04
C GLN A 120 23.29 -13.48 -7.89
N PRO A 121 24.22 -13.33 -6.93
CA PRO A 121 24.88 -12.05 -6.66
C PRO A 121 25.64 -11.49 -7.88
N ASN A 122 26.18 -12.37 -8.74
CA ASN A 122 26.97 -11.98 -9.92
C ASN A 122 26.11 -11.61 -11.15
N ALA A 123 24.83 -11.99 -11.21
CA ALA A 123 23.94 -11.62 -12.32
C ALA A 123 23.28 -10.25 -12.11
N THR A 124 23.15 -9.81 -10.85
CA THR A 124 22.49 -8.55 -10.47
C THR A 124 23.33 -7.33 -10.87
N ILE A 125 24.66 -7.43 -10.78
CA ILE A 125 25.60 -6.37 -11.18
C ILE A 125 25.46 -6.02 -12.68
N ALA A 126 25.19 -7.02 -13.54
CA ALA A 126 25.04 -6.80 -14.98
C ALA A 126 23.69 -6.13 -15.35
N VAL A 127 22.63 -6.38 -14.59
CA VAL A 127 21.29 -5.83 -14.88
C VAL A 127 21.18 -4.37 -14.43
N THR A 128 21.79 -4.00 -13.30
CA THR A 128 21.81 -2.61 -12.83
C THR A 128 22.63 -1.70 -13.75
N GLU A 129 23.76 -2.16 -14.28
CA GLU A 129 24.56 -1.42 -15.28
C GLU A 129 23.81 -1.25 -16.62
N THR A 130 23.04 -2.26 -17.04
CA THR A 130 22.26 -2.21 -18.29
C THR A 130 21.07 -1.25 -18.18
N GLN A 131 20.38 -1.21 -17.03
CA GLN A 131 19.26 -0.29 -16.81
C GLN A 131 19.71 1.16 -16.58
N PHE A 132 20.87 1.39 -15.93
CA PHE A 132 21.44 2.74 -15.80
C PHE A 132 21.83 3.32 -17.16
N SER A 133 22.41 2.49 -18.04
CA SER A 133 22.81 2.88 -19.40
C SER A 133 21.60 3.20 -20.30
N ASN A 134 20.50 2.46 -20.15
CA ASN A 134 19.28 2.71 -20.92
C ASN A 134 18.54 3.98 -20.46
N ASN A 135 18.53 4.29 -19.16
CA ASN A 135 17.92 5.52 -18.63
C ASN A 135 18.74 6.79 -18.94
N LEU A 136 20.07 6.69 -19.01
CA LEU A 136 20.94 7.79 -19.49
C LEU A 136 20.74 8.10 -20.98
N ASN A 137 20.41 7.10 -21.81
CA ASN A 137 20.14 7.30 -23.23
C ASN A 137 18.74 7.89 -23.50
N LEU A 138 17.75 7.61 -22.63
CA LEU A 138 16.43 8.23 -22.71
C LEU A 138 16.49 9.74 -22.41
N ASN A 139 17.26 10.17 -21.41
CA ASN A 139 17.37 11.60 -21.07
C ASN A 139 18.12 12.44 -22.11
N LYS A 140 19.03 11.85 -22.91
CA LYS A 140 19.69 12.57 -24.02
C LYS A 140 18.80 12.78 -25.25
N SER A 141 17.70 12.02 -25.38
CA SER A 141 16.76 12.16 -26.49
C SER A 141 15.79 13.35 -26.31
N TYR A 142 15.56 13.77 -25.05
CA TYR A 142 14.61 14.85 -24.74
C TYR A 142 15.21 16.26 -24.71
N GLU A 143 16.54 16.43 -24.84
CA GLU A 143 17.17 17.76 -24.91
C GLU A 143 17.16 18.38 -26.33
N GLY A 144 16.54 17.73 -27.32
CA GLY A 144 16.60 18.14 -28.73
C GLY A 144 15.49 19.05 -29.27
N ASN A 145 14.38 19.29 -28.55
CA ASN A 145 13.16 19.87 -29.16
C ASN A 145 12.51 21.04 -28.39
N TYR A 146 13.31 22.03 -27.98
CA TYR A 146 12.78 23.38 -27.70
C TYR A 146 13.52 24.43 -28.53
N ARG A 147 13.25 24.46 -29.84
CA ARG A 147 13.46 25.68 -30.63
C ARG A 147 12.22 26.56 -30.47
N ARG A 148 12.44 27.73 -29.85
CA ARG A 148 11.50 28.86 -29.75
C ARG A 148 10.92 29.19 -31.12
N THR A 149 9.60 29.18 -31.24
CA THR A 149 8.88 30.03 -32.17
C THR A 149 8.40 31.26 -31.41
N THR A 150 9.21 32.32 -31.47
CA THR A 150 8.76 33.70 -31.26
C THR A 150 8.46 34.31 -32.63
N CYS A 151 7.21 34.73 -32.83
CA CYS A 151 6.73 35.93 -33.50
C CYS A 151 5.22 35.78 -33.72
#